data_AF-A0A103EN56-F1
#
_entry.id   AF-A0A103EN56-F1
#
_cell.length_a   1.000
_cell.length_b   1.000
_cell.length_c   1.000
_cell.angle_alpha   90.00
_cell.angle_beta   90.00
_cell.angle_gamma   90.00
#
_symmetry.space_group_name_H-M   'P 1'
#
loop_
_entity.id
_entity.type
_entity.pdbx_description
1 polymer ?
#
loop_
_entity_poly.entity_id
_entity_poly.type
_entity_poly.pdbx_seq_one_letter_code
_entity_poly.pdbx_strand_id
1 'polypeptide(L)'
;MNRHFRRFEEMRSDFPLAGYATVDHVEMSPRGDVIIALDVVDGDWFESSSFWQQAGISDYQHQKLLKQKLTPSPGVNPFEDASLYRVEVTLSPTDGTAYRHPFGYPHAADYESKGEPNGWYQSFERAWFHLSFSTVPVPGAVPANVYSNLFAPPTTVYVQGTMPSGKADKLLTQAFSFAHLPTADERFLAPRLQRVCADLLAIYDVGQGNCNSFLKNQVSSAFPTLYYDLGAGVYRNSSTTPANLVFCFSRVDTVILSHWDADHWAGAYAMMAPAPAGAPGAGTYPALSKTWLAPEQKAGPVHLAFAYDIVANGGDVLIYKPSTRSPVHVNIAASRQLTIAVGNGGDRNNTGIILMAEDTSTLPSKRWLLTGDCDYSYIDASQTDEPLVGLVAPHHGATLGRWSSAPAPDNGGYCRLAYSFGSDNKHGKNTQHPTKGGADLHRIAGWDHGAWKMNEPGDCLAGADVLHTEQHTKAGFGGVTGQLGGVVVGWTSAPAAPLSAPCGGLNCSTPVTQS
;
A
#
# COMPACT_ATOMS: atom_id res chain seq x y z
N MET A 1 12.98 11.15 12.07
CA MET A 1 12.17 10.89 10.86
C MET A 1 13.00 11.14 9.62
N ASN A 2 13.04 10.15 8.73
CA ASN A 2 13.74 10.23 7.45
C ASN A 2 13.14 11.30 6.54
N ARG A 3 13.99 12.02 5.80
CA ARG A 3 13.59 13.12 4.91
C ARG A 3 12.61 12.70 3.80
N HIS A 4 12.68 11.45 3.34
CA HIS A 4 11.81 10.92 2.30
C HIS A 4 10.32 10.92 2.70
N PHE A 5 10.03 11.00 4.00
CA PHE A 5 8.67 11.02 4.53
C PHE A 5 8.20 12.42 4.96
N ARG A 6 9.08 13.42 4.91
CA ARG A 6 8.76 14.79 5.34
C ARG A 6 8.01 15.53 4.23
N ARG A 7 6.70 15.64 4.38
CA ARG A 7 5.80 16.27 3.40
C ARG A 7 6.07 17.76 3.12
N PHE A 8 6.64 18.50 4.08
CA PHE A 8 6.75 19.97 4.03
C PHE A 8 8.20 20.50 4.03
N GLU A 9 9.22 19.63 3.96
CA GLU A 9 10.62 20.09 3.92
C GLU A 9 11.00 20.58 2.51
N GLU A 10 11.97 21.52 2.43
CA GLU A 10 12.45 22.06 1.17
C GLU A 10 12.89 20.96 0.21
N MET A 11 12.27 20.96 -0.97
CA MET A 11 12.60 20.07 -2.06
C MET A 11 14.03 20.36 -2.52
N ARG A 12 14.96 19.43 -2.28
CA ARG A 12 16.26 19.54 -2.91
C ARG A 12 16.25 18.98 -4.33
N SER A 13 16.99 19.64 -5.19
CA SER A 13 17.32 19.20 -6.54
C SER A 13 18.67 18.45 -6.61
N ASP A 14 19.29 18.17 -5.46
CA ASP A 14 20.53 17.38 -5.40
C ASP A 14 20.22 15.87 -5.39
N PHE A 15 20.35 15.27 -6.57
CA PHE A 15 20.29 13.81 -6.72
C PHE A 15 21.69 13.24 -6.52
N PRO A 16 21.80 12.03 -5.94
CA PRO A 16 23.08 11.39 -5.77
C PRO A 16 23.65 11.05 -7.16
N LEU A 17 24.97 11.09 -7.30
CA LEU A 17 25.61 10.71 -8.57
C LEU A 17 25.39 9.24 -8.90
N ALA A 18 25.27 8.40 -7.86
CA ALA A 18 24.98 6.99 -7.97
C ALA A 18 24.21 6.47 -6.75
N GLY A 19 23.51 5.37 -6.92
CA GLY A 19 22.75 4.74 -5.85
C GLY A 19 22.54 3.25 -6.07
N TYR A 20 22.17 2.57 -4.99
CA TYR A 20 21.74 1.18 -5.04
C TYR A 20 20.22 1.12 -5.01
N ALA A 21 19.64 0.32 -5.90
CA ALA A 21 18.22 0.29 -6.14
C ALA A 21 17.67 -1.13 -6.11
N THR A 22 16.45 -1.30 -5.63
CA THR A 22 15.68 -2.55 -5.79
C THR A 22 14.34 -2.20 -6.41
N VAL A 23 13.79 -3.13 -7.19
CA VAL A 23 12.47 -2.96 -7.78
C VAL A 23 11.45 -2.98 -6.67
N ASP A 24 10.62 -1.95 -6.65
CA ASP A 24 9.49 -1.84 -5.75
C ASP A 24 8.21 -2.33 -6.44
N HIS A 25 7.98 -1.85 -7.67
CA HIS A 25 6.77 -2.15 -8.42
C HIS A 25 7.09 -2.16 -9.92
N VAL A 26 6.41 -3.02 -10.68
CA VAL A 26 6.38 -2.94 -12.15
C VAL A 26 4.94 -2.91 -12.57
N GLU A 27 4.67 -2.08 -13.57
CA GLU A 27 3.34 -1.99 -14.16
C GLU A 27 3.45 -2.11 -15.68
N MET A 28 2.53 -2.87 -16.29
CA MET A 28 2.45 -2.97 -17.75
C MET A 28 1.14 -2.38 -18.27
N SER A 29 1.27 -1.42 -19.18
CA SER A 29 0.12 -0.85 -19.87
C SER A 29 -0.44 -1.80 -20.94
N PRO A 30 -1.70 -1.62 -21.38
CA PRO A 30 -2.29 -2.41 -22.47
C PRO A 30 -1.53 -2.34 -23.81
N ARG A 31 -0.69 -1.32 -24.02
CA ARG A 31 0.14 -1.14 -25.21
C ARG A 31 1.52 -1.79 -25.10
N GLY A 32 1.82 -2.42 -23.97
CA GLY A 32 3.11 -3.03 -23.67
C GLY A 32 4.18 -2.05 -23.18
N ASP A 33 3.87 -0.78 -22.94
CA ASP A 33 4.77 0.09 -22.19
C ASP A 33 4.84 -0.41 -20.74
N VAL A 34 6.04 -0.44 -20.16
CA VAL A 34 6.32 -0.93 -18.81
C VAL A 34 6.87 0.22 -17.97
N ILE A 35 6.32 0.45 -16.78
CA ILE A 35 7.00 1.23 -15.75
C ILE A 35 7.73 0.27 -14.83
N ILE A 36 8.99 0.60 -14.54
CA ILE A 36 9.75 -0.01 -13.45
C ILE A 36 9.98 1.08 -12.41
N ALA A 37 9.42 0.86 -11.22
CA ALA A 37 9.63 1.71 -10.07
C ALA A 37 10.65 1.08 -9.13
N LEU A 38 11.59 1.89 -8.68
CA LEU A 38 12.77 1.46 -7.93
C LEU A 38 12.87 2.30 -6.66
N ASP A 39 13.04 1.63 -5.53
CA ASP A 39 13.47 2.27 -4.30
C ASP A 39 14.99 2.36 -4.30
N VAL A 40 15.53 3.57 -4.09
CA VAL A 40 16.95 3.85 -4.19
C VAL A 40 17.49 4.38 -2.87
N VAL A 41 18.64 3.85 -2.46
CA VAL A 41 19.50 4.42 -1.42
C VAL A 41 20.76 4.99 -2.07
N ASP A 42 21.16 6.19 -1.65
CA ASP A 42 22.42 6.83 -2.06
C ASP A 42 23.63 5.92 -1.79
N GLY A 43 24.44 5.74 -2.83
CA GLY A 43 25.63 4.89 -2.79
C GLY A 43 26.68 5.42 -1.80
N ASP A 44 26.91 6.73 -1.78
CA ASP A 44 27.92 7.34 -0.90
C ASP A 44 27.52 7.21 0.57
N TRP A 45 26.23 7.41 0.87
CA TRP A 45 25.71 7.16 2.22
C TRP A 45 25.88 5.68 2.60
N PHE A 46 25.47 4.74 1.74
CA PHE A 46 25.54 3.32 2.05
C PHE A 46 26.99 2.86 2.25
N GLU A 47 27.90 3.25 1.37
CA GLU A 47 29.31 2.84 1.40
C GLU A 47 30.11 3.50 2.52
N SER A 48 29.74 4.71 2.95
CA SER A 48 30.33 5.34 4.13
C SER A 48 29.74 4.83 5.44
N SER A 49 28.56 4.20 5.42
CA SER A 49 27.88 3.69 6.61
C SER A 49 28.60 2.52 7.27
N SER A 50 28.25 2.27 8.53
CA SER A 50 28.68 1.07 9.25
C SER A 50 28.11 -0.24 8.66
N PHE A 51 27.17 -0.18 7.71
CA PHE A 51 26.64 -1.37 7.02
C PHE A 51 27.61 -1.88 5.96
N TRP A 52 28.48 -1.01 5.44
CA TRP A 52 29.48 -1.34 4.43
C TRP A 52 30.85 -1.70 5.01
N GLN A 53 31.23 -1.04 6.10
CA GLN A 53 32.56 -1.12 6.68
C GLN A 53 32.80 -2.49 7.35
N GLN A 54 33.45 -3.40 6.61
CA GLN A 54 33.85 -4.73 7.07
C GLN A 54 35.33 -4.82 7.52
N ALA A 55 36.05 -3.70 7.61
CA ALA A 55 37.52 -3.72 7.70
C ALA A 55 38.03 -4.53 8.91
N GLY A 56 38.74 -5.63 8.62
CA GLY A 56 39.40 -6.47 9.62
C GLY A 56 38.50 -7.41 10.42
N ILE A 57 37.22 -7.52 10.10
CA ILE A 57 36.26 -8.39 10.79
C ILE A 57 35.74 -9.50 9.87
N SER A 58 35.45 -10.67 10.44
CA SER A 58 34.88 -11.78 9.69
C SER A 58 33.42 -11.51 9.30
N ASP A 59 32.92 -12.18 8.26
CA ASP A 59 31.50 -12.13 7.85
C ASP A 59 30.55 -12.34 9.04
N TYR A 60 30.87 -13.29 9.92
CA TYR A 60 30.09 -13.58 11.12
C TYR A 60 30.05 -12.40 12.11
N GLN A 61 31.20 -11.75 12.33
CA GLN A 61 31.27 -10.57 13.21
C GLN A 61 30.49 -9.40 12.61
N HIS A 62 30.56 -9.20 11.30
CA HIS A 62 29.78 -8.18 10.60
C HIS A 62 28.28 -8.43 10.73
N GLN A 63 27.81 -9.67 10.52
CA GLN A 63 26.40 -10.02 10.72
C GLN A 63 25.92 -9.77 12.15
N LYS A 64 26.76 -10.06 13.15
CA LYS A 64 26.45 -9.77 14.56
C LYS A 64 26.32 -8.27 14.82
N LEU A 65 27.20 -7.45 14.23
CA LEU A 65 27.14 -5.99 14.29
C LEU A 65 25.86 -5.45 13.64
N LEU A 66 25.53 -5.93 12.43
CA LEU A 66 24.30 -5.56 11.74
C LEU A 66 23.08 -5.88 12.59
N LYS A 67 22.99 -7.12 13.11
CA LYS A 67 21.89 -7.53 13.99
C LYS A 67 21.75 -6.62 15.21
N GLN A 68 22.86 -6.22 15.84
CA GLN A 68 22.81 -5.32 16.99
C GLN A 68 22.31 -3.91 16.59
N LYS A 69 22.78 -3.37 15.47
CA LYS A 69 22.37 -2.03 14.97
C LYS A 69 20.93 -1.99 14.49
N LEU A 70 20.48 -3.09 13.90
CA LEU A 70 19.14 -3.26 13.35
C LEU A 70 18.21 -3.96 14.37
N THR A 71 18.59 -4.05 15.64
CA THR A 71 17.61 -4.44 16.66
C THR A 71 16.71 -3.23 16.94
N PRO A 72 15.37 -3.36 16.76
CA PRO A 72 14.43 -2.28 17.02
C PRO A 72 14.61 -1.67 18.42
N SER A 73 14.69 -0.34 18.49
CA SER A 73 14.82 0.37 19.77
C SER A 73 14.05 1.70 19.71
N PRO A 74 13.24 2.01 20.75
CA PRO A 74 12.50 3.28 20.80
C PRO A 74 13.44 4.49 20.65
N GLY A 75 13.00 5.49 19.87
CA GLY A 75 13.77 6.71 19.62
C GLY A 75 14.92 6.57 18.63
N VAL A 76 15.16 5.40 18.03
CA VAL A 76 16.27 5.18 17.09
C VAL A 76 15.74 4.64 15.76
N ASN A 77 15.96 5.39 14.68
CA ASN A 77 15.83 4.87 13.31
C ASN A 77 17.23 4.80 12.67
N PRO A 78 17.78 3.60 12.40
CA PRO A 78 19.11 3.44 11.80
C PRO A 78 19.20 3.93 10.34
N PHE A 79 18.08 4.30 9.75
CA PHE A 79 17.96 4.86 8.41
C PHE A 79 17.51 6.33 8.44
N GLU A 80 17.50 7.01 9.58
CA GLU A 80 16.98 8.38 9.68
C GLU A 80 17.69 9.37 8.74
N ASP A 81 19.01 9.25 8.61
CA ASP A 81 19.84 10.10 7.75
C ASP A 81 20.07 9.50 6.36
N ALA A 82 19.46 8.35 6.05
CA ALA A 82 19.59 7.70 4.76
C ALA A 82 19.00 8.57 3.65
N SER A 83 19.80 8.82 2.63
CA SER A 83 19.37 9.50 1.42
C SER A 83 18.56 8.54 0.55
N LEU A 84 17.23 8.54 0.73
CA LEU A 84 16.28 7.67 0.02
C LEU A 84 15.51 8.41 -1.07
N TYR A 85 15.25 7.71 -2.18
CA TYR A 85 14.56 8.23 -3.36
C TYR A 85 13.71 7.13 -4.01
N ARG A 86 12.69 7.53 -4.78
CA ARG A 86 12.06 6.63 -5.77
C ARG A 86 12.48 7.05 -7.17
N VAL A 87 12.77 6.08 -8.02
CA VAL A 87 13.06 6.28 -9.44
C VAL A 87 12.04 5.50 -10.26
N GLU A 88 11.40 6.15 -11.21
CA GLU A 88 10.50 5.50 -12.17
C GLU A 88 11.05 5.63 -13.57
N VAL A 89 11.19 4.50 -14.25
CA VAL A 89 11.60 4.39 -15.64
C VAL A 89 10.46 3.83 -16.46
N THR A 90 10.12 4.48 -17.57
CA THR A 90 9.16 3.93 -18.53
C THR A 90 9.92 3.39 -19.74
N LEU A 91 9.72 2.11 -20.04
CA LEU A 91 10.29 1.41 -21.19
C LEU A 91 9.18 1.01 -22.15
N SER A 92 9.35 1.30 -23.42
CA SER A 92 8.46 0.90 -24.51
C SER A 92 9.07 -0.28 -25.28
N PRO A 93 8.27 -1.14 -25.94
CA PRO A 93 8.79 -2.24 -26.76
C PRO A 93 9.79 -1.79 -27.85
N THR A 94 9.69 -0.53 -28.28
CA THR A 94 10.59 0.13 -29.23
C THR A 94 11.98 0.44 -28.67
N ASP A 95 12.19 0.37 -27.36
CA ASP A 95 13.47 0.67 -26.69
C ASP A 95 14.47 -0.51 -26.77
N GLY A 96 14.08 -1.58 -27.48
CA GLY A 96 14.97 -2.66 -27.89
C GLY A 96 15.62 -3.37 -26.72
N THR A 97 16.94 -3.22 -26.57
CA THR A 97 17.71 -3.91 -25.51
C THR A 97 17.34 -3.41 -24.12
N ALA A 98 17.04 -2.11 -23.94
CA ALA A 98 16.64 -1.60 -22.62
C ALA A 98 15.32 -2.22 -22.15
N TYR A 99 14.36 -2.38 -23.07
CA TYR A 99 13.09 -3.07 -22.79
C TYR A 99 13.28 -4.56 -22.50
N ARG A 100 14.19 -5.24 -23.23
CA ARG A 100 14.40 -6.68 -23.05
C ARG A 100 15.29 -7.02 -21.85
N HIS A 101 16.21 -6.13 -21.48
CA HIS A 101 17.23 -6.32 -20.45
C HIS A 101 17.31 -5.08 -19.56
N PRO A 102 16.26 -4.75 -18.79
CA PRO A 102 16.23 -3.55 -17.97
C PRO A 102 17.41 -3.56 -17.00
N PHE A 103 18.25 -2.52 -17.06
CA PHE A 103 19.44 -2.36 -16.23
C PHE A 103 20.44 -3.55 -16.29
N GLY A 104 20.45 -4.26 -17.42
CA GLY A 104 21.31 -5.43 -17.62
C GLY A 104 20.80 -6.71 -16.97
N TYR A 105 19.57 -6.72 -16.42
CA TYR A 105 18.96 -7.93 -15.92
C TYR A 105 18.49 -8.82 -17.09
N PRO A 106 18.94 -10.08 -17.19
CA PRO A 106 18.61 -10.94 -18.32
C PRO A 106 17.14 -11.35 -18.28
N HIS A 107 16.53 -11.42 -19.47
CA HIS A 107 15.12 -11.76 -19.75
C HIS A 107 14.15 -10.61 -19.39
N ALA A 108 13.16 -10.33 -20.24
CA ALA A 108 11.98 -9.52 -19.94
C ALA A 108 10.96 -9.64 -21.07
N ALA A 109 10.73 -10.87 -21.56
CA ALA A 109 9.74 -11.08 -22.63
C ALA A 109 8.30 -10.95 -22.11
N ASP A 110 8.08 -11.13 -20.81
CA ASP A 110 6.79 -11.05 -20.15
C ASP A 110 6.99 -10.46 -18.75
N TYR A 111 6.76 -9.16 -18.55
CA TYR A 111 6.85 -8.53 -17.22
C TYR A 111 5.70 -9.01 -16.31
N GLU A 112 4.49 -9.06 -16.87
CA GLU A 112 3.31 -9.70 -16.29
C GLU A 112 2.55 -10.42 -17.42
N SER A 113 2.39 -11.74 -17.32
CA SER A 113 1.65 -12.48 -18.34
C SER A 113 0.16 -12.42 -18.03
N LYS A 114 -0.55 -11.42 -18.57
CA LYS A 114 -2.00 -11.23 -18.37
C LYS A 114 -2.37 -11.00 -16.89
N GLY A 115 -1.66 -10.09 -16.21
CA GLY A 115 -1.88 -9.76 -14.80
C GLY A 115 -1.31 -10.78 -13.81
N GLU A 116 -0.57 -11.79 -14.28
CA GLU A 116 0.12 -12.75 -13.42
C GLU A 116 1.64 -12.52 -13.41
N PRO A 117 2.25 -12.35 -12.23
CA PRO A 117 3.69 -12.28 -12.10
C PRO A 117 4.31 -13.65 -12.34
N ASN A 118 5.18 -13.76 -13.33
CA ASN A 118 5.92 -14.99 -13.60
C ASN A 118 7.14 -15.11 -12.66
N GLY A 119 7.81 -16.28 -12.69
CA GLY A 119 9.00 -16.50 -11.85
C GLY A 119 10.16 -15.54 -12.14
N TRP A 120 10.18 -14.93 -13.34
CA TRP A 120 11.15 -13.89 -13.67
C TRP A 120 10.86 -12.59 -12.92
N TYR A 121 9.61 -12.12 -12.92
CA TYR A 121 9.17 -10.93 -12.19
C TYR A 121 9.53 -11.01 -10.69
N GLN A 122 9.19 -12.14 -10.06
CA GLN A 122 9.49 -12.37 -8.64
C GLN A 122 11.00 -12.35 -8.34
N SER A 123 11.83 -12.74 -9.31
CA SER A 123 13.29 -12.68 -9.17
C SER A 123 13.80 -11.26 -9.41
N PHE A 124 13.17 -10.52 -10.32
CA PHE A 124 13.48 -9.13 -10.65
C PHE A 124 13.16 -8.18 -9.49
N GLU A 125 12.01 -8.34 -8.82
CA GLU A 125 11.65 -7.63 -7.57
C GLU A 125 12.69 -7.79 -6.46
N ARG A 126 13.44 -8.89 -6.47
CA ARG A 126 14.42 -9.24 -5.44
C ARG A 126 15.84 -8.84 -5.79
N ALA A 127 16.07 -8.34 -6.99
CA ALA A 127 17.38 -8.00 -7.50
C ALA A 127 17.77 -6.57 -7.08
N TRP A 128 19.04 -6.41 -6.70
CA TRP A 128 19.65 -5.10 -6.55
C TRP A 128 20.28 -4.63 -7.86
N PHE A 129 20.28 -3.33 -8.06
CA PHE A 129 20.87 -2.60 -9.17
C PHE A 129 21.79 -1.51 -8.63
N HIS A 130 22.86 -1.21 -9.36
CA HIS A 130 23.62 0.01 -9.19
C HIS A 130 23.23 0.98 -10.30
N LEU A 131 22.74 2.15 -9.91
CA LEU A 131 22.27 3.19 -10.83
C LEU A 131 23.24 4.37 -10.83
N SER A 132 23.51 4.93 -11.99
CA SER A 132 24.14 6.25 -12.14
C SER A 132 23.15 7.26 -12.70
N PHE A 133 23.23 8.49 -12.23
CA PHE A 133 22.30 9.57 -12.57
C PHE A 133 22.99 10.70 -13.33
N SER A 134 22.29 11.27 -14.29
CA SER A 134 22.73 12.46 -15.03
C SER A 134 21.56 13.42 -15.27
N THR A 135 21.80 14.73 -15.11
CA THR A 135 20.82 15.78 -15.43
C THR A 135 20.74 16.08 -16.92
N VAL A 136 21.68 15.57 -17.71
CA VAL A 136 21.73 15.72 -19.17
C VAL A 136 21.70 14.35 -19.86
N PRO A 137 21.17 14.24 -21.10
CA PRO A 137 21.18 12.99 -21.83
C PRO A 137 22.60 12.45 -22.00
N VAL A 138 22.82 11.18 -21.67
CA VAL A 138 24.08 10.47 -21.91
C VAL A 138 23.82 9.20 -22.72
N PRO A 139 24.74 8.79 -23.61
CA PRO A 139 24.56 7.59 -24.43
C PRO A 139 24.25 6.34 -23.61
N GLY A 140 23.15 5.67 -23.91
CA GLY A 140 22.72 4.44 -23.23
C GLY A 140 21.98 4.64 -21.91
N ALA A 141 21.76 5.89 -21.47
CA ALA A 141 20.85 6.18 -20.37
C ALA A 141 19.40 6.30 -20.84
N VAL A 142 18.47 5.93 -19.97
CA VAL A 142 17.03 6.06 -20.19
C VAL A 142 16.49 7.23 -19.37
N PRO A 143 15.51 8.00 -19.89
CA PRO A 143 14.85 9.04 -19.12
C PRO A 143 14.12 8.41 -17.93
N ALA A 144 14.21 9.06 -16.78
CA ALA A 144 13.62 8.62 -15.53
C ALA A 144 13.03 9.79 -14.75
N ASN A 145 12.04 9.51 -13.91
CA ASN A 145 11.49 10.45 -12.94
C ASN A 145 12.01 10.09 -11.55
N VAL A 146 12.64 11.03 -10.87
CA VAL A 146 13.11 10.85 -9.48
C VAL A 146 12.24 11.63 -8.53
N TYR A 147 11.75 10.96 -7.50
CA TYR A 147 10.98 11.53 -6.40
C TYR A 147 11.86 11.55 -5.15
N SER A 148 12.12 12.75 -4.64
CA SER A 148 12.93 12.95 -3.43
C SER A 148 12.18 12.63 -2.14
N ASN A 149 10.85 12.65 -2.17
CA ASN A 149 9.97 12.22 -1.08
C ASN A 149 8.62 11.72 -1.64
N LEU A 150 7.78 11.15 -0.76
CA LEU A 150 6.48 10.57 -1.11
C LEU A 150 5.50 11.51 -1.82
N PHE A 151 5.59 12.82 -1.58
CA PHE A 151 4.60 13.82 -2.02
C PHE A 151 5.20 14.91 -2.93
N ALA A 152 6.47 14.80 -3.29
CA ALA A 152 7.17 15.77 -4.12
C ALA A 152 6.86 15.51 -5.60
N PRO A 153 6.82 16.57 -6.43
CA PRO A 153 6.85 16.41 -7.88
C PRO A 153 8.16 15.74 -8.32
N PRO A 154 8.15 14.98 -9.43
CA PRO A 154 9.36 14.34 -9.92
C PRO A 154 10.32 15.36 -10.53
N THR A 155 11.61 15.04 -10.49
CA THR A 155 12.61 15.64 -11.36
C THR A 155 13.03 14.66 -12.44
N THR A 156 13.01 15.11 -13.70
CA THR A 156 13.47 14.29 -14.83
C THR A 156 14.98 14.22 -14.86
N VAL A 157 15.51 13.00 -14.93
CA VAL A 157 16.94 12.70 -15.06
C VAL A 157 17.15 11.60 -16.10
N TYR A 158 18.42 11.24 -16.34
CA TYR A 158 18.81 10.10 -17.16
C TYR A 158 19.53 9.08 -16.29
N VAL A 159 19.10 7.82 -16.36
CA VAL A 159 19.62 6.72 -15.55
C VAL A 159 20.30 5.67 -16.43
N GLN A 160 21.46 5.20 -15.98
CA GLN A 160 22.04 3.92 -16.41
C GLN A 160 22.05 2.96 -15.23
N GLY A 161 21.82 1.68 -15.49
CA GLY A 161 21.82 0.66 -14.44
C GLY A 161 22.65 -0.54 -14.84
N THR A 162 23.29 -1.14 -13.84
CA THR A 162 24.02 -2.40 -13.93
C THR A 162 23.75 -3.25 -12.69
N MET A 163 24.12 -4.53 -12.73
CA MET A 163 24.17 -5.31 -11.49
C MET A 163 25.24 -4.74 -10.54
N PRO A 164 24.98 -4.69 -9.23
CA PRO A 164 25.98 -4.28 -8.25
C PRO A 164 27.09 -5.34 -8.12
N SER A 165 28.18 -4.98 -7.46
CA SER A 165 29.22 -5.96 -7.10
C SER A 165 28.65 -7.03 -6.16
N GLY A 166 29.21 -8.25 -6.17
CA GLY A 166 28.75 -9.33 -5.27
C GLY A 166 28.88 -8.99 -3.78
N LYS A 167 29.83 -8.11 -3.41
CA LYS A 167 29.92 -7.56 -2.04
C LYS A 167 28.72 -6.67 -1.75
N ALA A 168 28.42 -5.72 -2.63
CA ALA A 168 27.34 -4.78 -2.46
C ALA A 168 25.98 -5.50 -2.38
N ASP A 169 25.69 -6.40 -3.31
CA ASP A 169 24.46 -7.21 -3.33
C ASP A 169 24.21 -7.94 -1.99
N LYS A 170 25.23 -8.64 -1.49
CA LYS A 170 25.18 -9.36 -0.21
C LYS A 170 24.90 -8.41 0.96
N LEU A 171 25.57 -7.26 0.99
CA LEU A 171 25.45 -6.29 2.08
C LEU A 171 24.12 -5.55 2.06
N LEU A 172 23.64 -5.14 0.89
CA LEU A 172 22.34 -4.51 0.71
C LEU A 172 21.22 -5.47 1.15
N THR A 173 21.28 -6.73 0.71
CA THR A 173 20.32 -7.77 1.12
C THR A 173 20.30 -8.00 2.63
N GLN A 174 21.45 -7.90 3.30
CA GLN A 174 21.53 -8.06 4.76
C GLN A 174 21.06 -6.82 5.50
N ALA A 175 21.40 -5.62 5.03
CA ALA A 175 21.05 -4.36 5.68
C ALA A 175 19.55 -4.04 5.52
N PHE A 176 19.01 -4.24 4.32
CA PHE A 176 17.63 -3.95 3.98
C PHE A 176 16.77 -5.21 4.05
N SER A 177 16.59 -5.73 5.28
CA SER A 177 15.82 -6.94 5.53
C SER A 177 14.87 -6.78 6.71
N PHE A 178 13.62 -7.23 6.55
CA PHE A 178 12.68 -7.34 7.66
C PHE A 178 13.01 -8.47 8.66
N ALA A 179 14.01 -9.31 8.37
CA ALA A 179 14.45 -10.37 9.29
C ALA A 179 14.98 -9.83 10.63
N HIS A 180 15.27 -8.52 10.72
CA HIS A 180 15.68 -7.85 11.95
C HIS A 180 14.51 -7.37 12.81
N LEU A 181 13.31 -7.28 12.23
CA LEU A 181 12.10 -6.86 12.93
C LEU A 181 11.50 -8.05 13.72
N PRO A 182 10.74 -7.78 14.80
CA PRO A 182 10.10 -8.82 15.58
C PRO A 182 9.01 -9.52 14.76
N THR A 183 8.90 -10.83 14.92
CA THR A 183 7.85 -11.64 14.27
C THR A 183 6.67 -11.87 15.21
N ALA A 184 5.47 -11.94 14.67
CA ALA A 184 4.26 -12.31 15.39
C ALA A 184 3.54 -13.47 14.68
N ASP A 185 2.95 -14.35 15.47
CA ASP A 185 2.07 -15.42 15.00
C ASP A 185 0.62 -15.18 15.47
N GLU A 186 -0.28 -16.11 15.18
CA GLU A 186 -1.68 -16.05 15.56
C GLU A 186 -1.92 -15.92 17.08
N ARG A 187 -1.01 -16.43 17.92
CA ARG A 187 -1.15 -16.37 19.39
C ARG A 187 -0.93 -14.95 19.88
N PHE A 188 -0.08 -14.19 19.20
CA PHE A 188 0.12 -12.78 19.46
C PHE A 188 -1.01 -11.91 18.89
N LEU A 189 -1.51 -12.29 17.71
CA LEU A 189 -2.51 -11.54 16.96
C LEU A 189 -3.90 -11.60 17.60
N ALA A 190 -4.38 -12.81 17.94
CA ALA A 190 -5.75 -13.02 18.35
C ALA A 190 -6.19 -12.14 19.55
N PRO A 191 -5.42 -12.01 20.64
CA PRO A 191 -5.82 -11.15 21.77
C PRO A 191 -5.96 -9.66 21.41
N ARG A 192 -5.22 -9.17 20.41
CA ARG A 192 -5.33 -7.79 19.93
C ARG A 192 -6.60 -7.58 19.14
N LEU A 193 -6.91 -8.54 18.26
CA LEU A 193 -8.08 -8.46 17.39
C LEU A 193 -9.40 -8.72 18.13
N GLN A 194 -9.39 -9.47 19.24
CA GLN A 194 -10.59 -9.69 20.09
C GLN A 194 -11.28 -8.40 20.57
N ARG A 195 -10.57 -7.26 20.60
CA ARG A 195 -11.11 -5.95 21.03
C ARG A 195 -11.70 -5.12 19.90
N VAL A 196 -11.57 -5.56 18.66
CA VAL A 196 -12.07 -4.86 17.47
C VAL A 196 -13.60 -4.87 17.47
N CYS A 197 -14.20 -3.77 17.01
CA CYS A 197 -15.64 -3.69 16.78
C CYS A 197 -15.87 -3.39 15.29
N ALA A 198 -16.59 -4.29 14.62
CA ALA A 198 -16.97 -4.18 13.22
C ALA A 198 -18.49 -3.97 13.11
N ASP A 199 -18.99 -2.85 13.61
CA ASP A 199 -20.40 -2.47 13.42
C ASP A 199 -20.65 -1.94 12.00
N LEU A 200 -19.65 -1.25 11.45
CA LEU A 200 -19.62 -0.71 10.09
C LEU A 200 -18.21 -0.93 9.50
N LEU A 201 -18.14 -1.03 8.17
CA LEU A 201 -16.90 -0.97 7.41
C LEU A 201 -16.80 0.40 6.74
N ALA A 202 -15.70 1.11 6.96
CA ALA A 202 -15.39 2.35 6.28
C ALA A 202 -14.23 2.17 5.31
N ILE A 203 -14.34 2.79 4.13
CA ILE A 203 -13.28 2.92 3.13
C ILE A 203 -13.05 4.41 2.94
N TYR A 204 -11.86 4.91 3.24
CA TYR A 204 -11.60 6.34 3.24
C TYR A 204 -11.14 6.82 1.87
N ASP A 205 -11.59 7.99 1.45
CA ASP A 205 -10.93 8.72 0.37
C ASP A 205 -9.55 9.18 0.85
N VAL A 206 -8.53 8.57 0.25
CA VAL A 206 -7.12 8.86 0.47
C VAL A 206 -6.39 9.12 -0.86
N GLY A 207 -7.14 9.33 -1.95
CA GLY A 207 -6.61 9.36 -3.31
C GLY A 207 -6.29 7.95 -3.85
N GLN A 208 -5.24 7.85 -4.66
CA GLN A 208 -4.73 6.58 -5.19
C GLN A 208 -3.95 5.82 -4.11
N GLY A 209 -4.68 5.30 -3.15
CA GLY A 209 -4.18 4.43 -2.09
C GLY A 209 -5.34 3.69 -1.43
N ASN A 210 -5.02 2.84 -0.47
CA ASN A 210 -6.03 2.03 0.23
C ASN A 210 -6.05 2.38 1.71
N CYS A 211 -7.23 2.65 2.27
CA CYS A 211 -7.39 2.83 3.70
C CYS A 211 -8.78 2.41 4.13
N ASN A 212 -8.87 1.36 4.94
CA ASN A 212 -10.13 0.82 5.42
C ASN A 212 -10.14 0.76 6.94
N SER A 213 -11.32 0.80 7.56
CA SER A 213 -11.42 0.58 9.01
C SER A 213 -12.72 -0.11 9.42
N PHE A 214 -12.62 -0.85 10.52
CA PHE A 214 -13.79 -1.29 11.26
C PHE A 214 -14.18 -0.25 12.30
N LEU A 215 -15.40 0.22 12.20
CA LEU A 215 -15.94 1.23 13.10
C LEU A 215 -16.81 0.58 14.17
N LYS A 216 -16.71 1.12 15.38
CA LYS A 216 -17.75 0.98 16.40
C LYS A 216 -18.79 2.07 16.19
N ASN A 217 -20.06 1.69 16.08
CA ASN A 217 -21.16 2.63 15.90
C ASN A 217 -21.72 3.05 17.28
N GLN A 218 -21.66 4.33 17.60
CA GLN A 218 -22.28 4.89 18.82
C GLN A 218 -23.24 6.03 18.47
N VAL A 219 -24.19 6.28 19.36
CA VAL A 219 -25.31 7.22 19.17
C VAL A 219 -24.89 8.61 18.67
N SER A 220 -23.72 9.10 19.10
CA SER A 220 -23.24 10.45 18.75
C SER A 220 -22.14 10.49 17.67
N SER A 221 -21.43 9.38 17.42
CA SER A 221 -20.39 9.28 16.39
C SER A 221 -19.89 7.85 16.23
N ALA A 222 -19.39 7.50 15.04
CA ALA A 222 -18.63 6.28 14.83
C ALA A 222 -17.13 6.54 15.05
N PHE A 223 -16.37 5.52 15.45
CA PHE A 223 -14.91 5.62 15.59
C PHE A 223 -14.22 4.31 15.18
N PRO A 224 -13.03 4.42 14.58
CA PRO A 224 -12.27 3.27 14.14
C PRO A 224 -11.72 2.50 15.34
N THR A 225 -11.72 1.18 15.22
CA THR A 225 -11.13 0.25 16.20
C THR A 225 -9.96 -0.57 15.60
N LEU A 226 -9.90 -0.64 14.27
CA LEU A 226 -8.84 -1.27 13.50
C LEU A 226 -8.74 -0.54 12.15
N TYR A 227 -7.51 -0.28 11.70
CA TYR A 227 -7.25 0.07 10.31
C TYR A 227 -6.72 -1.15 9.55
N TYR A 228 -7.19 -1.33 8.32
CA TYR A 228 -6.64 -2.23 7.32
C TYR A 228 -6.15 -1.36 6.16
N ASP A 229 -4.82 -1.29 6.05
CA ASP A 229 -4.07 -0.25 5.38
C ASP A 229 -4.31 1.16 5.94
N LEU A 230 -3.35 2.03 5.71
CA LEU A 230 -3.40 3.46 6.01
C LEU A 230 -2.69 4.21 4.90
N GLY A 231 -3.25 4.08 3.71
CA GLY A 231 -2.70 4.56 2.46
C GLY A 231 -2.90 6.03 2.17
N ALA A 232 -2.27 6.47 1.09
CA ALA A 232 -2.44 7.77 0.46
C ALA A 232 -1.89 7.72 -0.97
N GLY A 233 -2.38 8.57 -1.86
CA GLY A 233 -1.71 8.84 -3.14
C GLY A 233 -0.28 9.34 -2.95
N VAL A 234 0.68 8.70 -3.61
CA VAL A 234 2.11 9.03 -3.53
C VAL A 234 2.77 9.13 -4.90
N TYR A 235 3.96 9.73 -4.93
CA TYR A 235 4.80 9.89 -6.12
C TYR A 235 4.02 10.56 -7.27
N ARG A 236 3.91 9.91 -8.44
CA ARG A 236 3.10 10.42 -9.56
C ARG A 236 1.63 10.67 -9.21
N ASN A 237 1.10 9.92 -8.24
CA ASN A 237 -0.27 10.02 -7.78
C ASN A 237 -0.39 10.86 -6.50
N SER A 238 0.66 11.55 -6.06
CA SER A 238 0.63 12.39 -4.85
C SER A 238 -0.43 13.50 -4.89
N SER A 239 -0.72 14.03 -6.08
CA SER A 239 -1.77 15.03 -6.31
C SER A 239 -3.18 14.52 -6.02
N THR A 240 -3.37 13.19 -5.96
CA THR A 240 -4.67 12.58 -5.65
C THR A 240 -4.94 12.54 -4.14
N THR A 241 -3.93 12.69 -3.29
CA THR A 241 -4.11 12.69 -1.84
C THR A 241 -4.91 13.92 -1.40
N PRO A 242 -6.01 13.74 -0.64
CA PRO A 242 -6.77 14.87 -0.10
C PRO A 242 -5.87 15.80 0.71
N ALA A 243 -5.99 17.11 0.45
CA ALA A 243 -5.08 18.11 1.00
C ALA A 243 -5.07 18.10 2.53
N ASN A 244 -6.22 17.90 3.17
CA ASN A 244 -6.42 17.95 4.61
C ASN A 244 -6.61 16.57 5.24
N LEU A 245 -6.07 15.48 4.69
CA LEU A 245 -6.28 14.10 5.17
C LEU A 245 -5.79 13.87 6.62
N VAL A 246 -6.69 13.74 7.59
CA VAL A 246 -6.40 13.50 9.03
C VAL A 246 -7.28 12.37 9.57
N PHE A 247 -6.62 11.28 9.99
CA PHE A 247 -7.26 10.08 10.53
C PHE A 247 -7.52 10.15 12.04
N CYS A 248 -8.41 9.29 12.53
CA CYS A 248 -8.73 9.17 13.95
C CYS A 248 -8.04 7.95 14.58
N PHE A 249 -7.25 8.18 15.61
CA PHE A 249 -6.51 7.13 16.33
C PHE A 249 -6.93 6.97 17.79
N SER A 250 -8.07 7.55 18.17
CA SER A 250 -8.52 7.63 19.58
C SER A 250 -8.84 6.27 20.21
N ARG A 251 -9.20 5.28 19.39
CA ARG A 251 -9.58 3.92 19.81
C ARG A 251 -8.88 2.83 18.98
N VAL A 252 -7.85 3.21 18.23
CA VAL A 252 -7.08 2.29 17.38
C VAL A 252 -5.76 2.00 18.06
N ASP A 253 -5.54 0.73 18.35
CA ASP A 253 -4.27 0.21 18.86
C ASP A 253 -3.42 -0.41 17.75
N THR A 254 -4.08 -1.01 16.75
CA THR A 254 -3.44 -1.80 15.68
C THR A 254 -3.82 -1.29 14.29
N VAL A 255 -2.83 -1.24 13.40
CA VAL A 255 -2.99 -1.13 11.95
C VAL A 255 -2.51 -2.45 11.33
N ILE A 256 -3.32 -3.06 10.48
CA ILE A 256 -2.90 -4.19 9.64
C ILE A 256 -2.51 -3.61 8.28
N LEU A 257 -1.26 -3.79 7.88
CA LEU A 257 -0.80 -3.51 6.52
C LEU A 257 -0.99 -4.77 5.68
N SER A 258 -1.80 -4.67 4.63
CA SER A 258 -2.07 -5.77 3.70
C SER A 258 -0.78 -6.23 3.04
N HIS A 259 0.02 -5.31 2.50
CA HIS A 259 1.32 -5.61 1.92
C HIS A 259 2.20 -4.36 1.86
N TRP A 260 3.49 -4.54 1.59
CA TRP A 260 4.46 -3.45 1.64
C TRP A 260 4.49 -2.60 0.37
N ASP A 261 3.45 -1.81 0.08
CA ASP A 261 3.49 -0.76 -0.96
C ASP A 261 3.19 0.62 -0.37
N ALA A 262 3.83 1.66 -0.92
CA ALA A 262 3.81 3.01 -0.36
C ALA A 262 2.41 3.59 -0.25
N ASP A 263 1.56 3.35 -1.24
CA ASP A 263 0.16 3.78 -1.26
C ASP A 263 -0.75 3.00 -0.28
N HIS A 264 -0.23 2.00 0.45
CA HIS A 264 -0.91 1.30 1.54
C HIS A 264 -0.51 1.76 2.95
N TRP A 265 0.58 2.53 3.11
CA TRP A 265 1.01 3.05 4.42
C TRP A 265 1.39 4.53 4.47
N ALA A 266 1.51 5.22 3.32
CA ALA A 266 1.92 6.62 3.27
C ALA A 266 0.94 7.59 3.96
N GLY A 267 -0.31 7.17 4.18
CA GLY A 267 -1.27 7.89 5.00
C GLY A 267 -0.81 8.07 6.46
N ALA A 268 0.15 7.27 6.93
CA ALA A 268 0.82 7.51 8.21
C ALA A 268 1.50 8.88 8.29
N TYR A 269 1.85 9.46 7.14
CA TYR A 269 2.46 10.77 6.97
C TYR A 269 1.49 11.82 6.38
N ALA A 270 0.21 11.47 6.18
CA ALA A 270 -0.81 12.43 5.80
C ALA A 270 -1.13 13.35 6.99
N MET A 271 -1.06 14.67 6.74
CA MET A 271 -1.18 15.82 7.68
C MET A 271 -0.77 15.58 9.15
N MET A 272 0.24 16.31 9.61
CA MET A 272 0.61 16.36 11.02
C MET A 272 -0.57 16.88 11.86
N ALA A 273 -1.04 16.08 12.82
CA ALA A 273 -2.01 16.56 13.80
C ALA A 273 -1.36 17.70 14.61
N PRO A 274 -2.06 18.83 14.86
CA PRO A 274 -1.48 19.95 15.60
C PRO A 274 -0.95 19.48 16.96
N ALA A 275 0.30 19.82 17.30
CA ALA A 275 0.81 19.55 18.64
C ALA A 275 -0.01 20.35 19.67
N PRO A 276 -0.24 19.81 20.89
CA PRO A 276 -0.71 20.63 22.01
C PRO A 276 0.33 21.75 22.23
N ALA A 277 -0.07 23.00 21.99
CA ALA A 277 0.76 24.22 22.01
C ALA A 277 1.61 24.51 20.73
N GLY A 278 0.94 24.88 19.64
CA GLY A 278 1.13 26.18 18.97
C GLY A 278 2.45 26.53 18.26
N ALA A 279 3.45 25.66 18.22
CA ALA A 279 4.63 25.91 17.37
C ALA A 279 4.28 25.63 15.89
N PRO A 280 4.44 26.60 14.96
CA PRO A 280 4.30 26.35 13.54
C PRO A 280 5.27 25.25 13.10
N GLY A 281 4.77 24.20 12.46
CA GLY A 281 5.57 23.01 12.08
C GLY A 281 5.74 21.97 13.19
N ALA A 282 5.15 22.16 14.38
CA ALA A 282 5.10 21.12 15.42
C ALA A 282 3.79 20.34 15.35
N GLY A 283 3.91 19.04 15.15
CA GLY A 283 2.80 18.12 15.10
C GLY A 283 3.31 16.69 15.20
N THR A 284 2.40 15.77 15.48
CA THR A 284 2.72 14.36 15.61
C THR A 284 2.09 13.58 14.47
N TYR A 285 2.70 12.46 14.10
CA TYR A 285 2.11 11.47 13.20
C TYR A 285 1.55 10.33 14.06
N PRO A 286 0.27 10.37 14.48
CA PRO A 286 -0.22 9.47 15.53
C PRO A 286 -0.18 8.00 15.10
N ALA A 287 -0.25 7.74 13.79
CA ALA A 287 -0.11 6.43 13.20
C ALA A 287 1.24 5.75 13.56
N LEU A 288 2.33 6.53 13.65
CA LEU A 288 3.66 5.99 13.96
C LEU A 288 3.81 5.52 15.41
N SER A 289 2.88 5.92 16.29
CA SER A 289 2.84 5.45 17.69
C SER A 289 2.04 4.16 17.89
N LYS A 290 1.51 3.57 16.82
CA LYS A 290 0.64 2.39 16.87
C LYS A 290 1.40 1.10 16.64
N THR A 291 0.75 -0.02 16.93
CA THR A 291 1.25 -1.33 16.49
C THR A 291 0.86 -1.54 15.02
N TRP A 292 1.84 -1.84 14.19
CA TRP A 292 1.67 -2.22 12.79
C TRP A 292 1.96 -3.71 12.61
N LEU A 293 1.00 -4.44 12.08
CA LEU A 293 1.16 -5.83 11.68
C LEU A 293 1.25 -5.87 10.15
N ALA A 294 2.33 -6.45 9.61
CA ALA A 294 2.56 -6.51 8.17
C ALA A 294 3.01 -7.93 7.76
N PRO A 295 2.78 -8.39 6.52
CA PRO A 295 3.21 -9.71 6.09
C PRO A 295 4.75 -9.85 6.04
N GLU A 296 5.23 -11.10 6.16
CA GLU A 296 6.62 -11.45 5.85
C GLU A 296 6.87 -11.40 4.34
N GLN A 297 7.41 -10.28 3.88
CA GLN A 297 7.76 -10.05 2.48
C GLN A 297 9.18 -9.51 2.35
N LYS A 298 9.68 -9.41 1.11
CA LYS A 298 10.84 -8.59 0.80
C LYS A 298 10.35 -7.26 0.28
N ALA A 299 10.95 -6.17 0.75
CA ALA A 299 10.62 -4.83 0.32
C ALA A 299 11.87 -3.96 0.34
N GLY A 300 11.82 -2.85 -0.40
CA GLY A 300 12.94 -1.92 -0.56
C GLY A 300 13.30 -1.11 0.68
N PRO A 301 14.39 -0.31 0.57
CA PRO A 301 14.92 0.50 1.66
C PRO A 301 13.91 1.53 2.19
N VAL A 302 12.99 2.02 1.36
CA VAL A 302 11.96 2.97 1.78
C VAL A 302 11.00 2.34 2.79
N HIS A 303 10.53 1.13 2.52
CA HIS A 303 9.63 0.40 3.42
C HIS A 303 10.30 0.04 4.76
N LEU A 304 11.59 -0.34 4.72
CA LEU A 304 12.33 -0.60 5.95
C LEU A 304 12.52 0.66 6.78
N ALA A 305 12.88 1.79 6.15
CA ALA A 305 12.99 3.06 6.85
C ALA A 305 11.67 3.50 7.49
N PHE A 306 10.53 3.25 6.83
CA PHE A 306 9.20 3.47 7.40
C PHE A 306 8.96 2.60 8.65
N ALA A 307 9.27 1.30 8.57
CA ALA A 307 9.13 0.40 9.71
C ALA A 307 9.93 0.87 10.94
N TYR A 308 11.16 1.36 10.74
CA TYR A 308 11.96 1.93 11.84
C TYR A 308 11.48 3.31 12.29
N ASP A 309 10.84 4.10 11.42
CA ASP A 309 10.21 5.35 11.86
C ASP A 309 9.02 5.08 12.80
N ILE A 310 8.25 4.01 12.60
CA ILE A 310 7.24 3.57 13.59
C ILE A 310 7.90 3.26 14.94
N VAL A 311 8.93 2.42 14.95
CA VAL A 311 9.66 2.03 16.18
C VAL A 311 10.25 3.26 16.87
N ALA A 312 10.89 4.16 16.12
CA ALA A 312 11.50 5.36 16.65
C ALA A 312 10.47 6.31 17.29
N ASN A 313 9.22 6.30 16.83
CA ASN A 313 8.12 7.09 17.37
C ASN A 313 7.28 6.34 18.43
N GLY A 314 7.80 5.24 18.97
CA GLY A 314 7.19 4.51 20.08
C GLY A 314 6.06 3.55 19.68
N GLY A 315 5.85 3.32 18.39
CA GLY A 315 5.02 2.23 17.90
C GLY A 315 5.78 0.90 17.86
N ASP A 316 5.06 -0.14 17.46
CA ASP A 316 5.63 -1.48 17.24
C ASP A 316 5.43 -1.86 15.77
N VAL A 317 6.42 -2.52 15.17
CA VAL A 317 6.24 -3.21 13.88
C VAL A 317 6.41 -4.70 14.11
N LEU A 318 5.48 -5.48 13.58
CA LEU A 318 5.44 -6.93 13.75
C LEU A 318 5.24 -7.60 12.41
N ILE A 319 6.19 -8.45 12.05
CA ILE A 319 6.13 -9.24 10.83
C ILE A 319 5.29 -10.48 11.09
N TYR A 320 4.11 -10.55 10.48
CA TYR A 320 3.20 -11.66 10.61
C TYR A 320 3.75 -12.88 9.90
N LYS A 321 3.99 -13.93 10.68
CA LYS A 321 4.49 -15.22 10.24
C LYS A 321 3.60 -16.31 10.82
N PRO A 322 2.48 -16.63 10.14
CA PRO A 322 1.51 -17.56 10.67
C PRO A 322 2.13 -18.95 10.86
N SER A 323 1.77 -19.66 11.93
CA SER A 323 2.30 -21.01 12.18
C SER A 323 1.76 -22.05 11.19
N THR A 324 0.63 -21.74 10.55
CA THR A 324 -0.03 -22.57 9.54
C THR A 324 -0.39 -21.73 8.32
N ARG A 325 -0.65 -22.37 7.17
CA ARG A 325 -1.21 -21.67 6.00
C ARG A 325 -2.72 -21.51 6.05
N SER A 326 -3.38 -22.08 7.06
CA SER A 326 -4.83 -21.99 7.20
C SER A 326 -5.23 -20.62 7.73
N PRO A 327 -6.41 -20.12 7.33
CA PRO A 327 -6.95 -18.90 7.91
C PRO A 327 -7.07 -18.98 9.43
N VAL A 328 -6.81 -17.85 10.09
CA VAL A 328 -6.90 -17.69 11.54
C VAL A 328 -8.21 -17.00 11.88
N HIS A 329 -8.98 -17.61 12.78
CA HIS A 329 -10.28 -17.12 13.19
C HIS A 329 -10.22 -16.48 14.59
N VAL A 330 -10.74 -15.26 14.73
CA VAL A 330 -10.76 -14.51 15.99
C VAL A 330 -12.17 -14.00 16.25
N ASN A 331 -12.81 -14.48 17.32
CA ASN A 331 -14.10 -13.95 17.75
C ASN A 331 -13.92 -12.54 18.33
N ILE A 332 -14.65 -11.57 17.79
CA ILE A 332 -14.61 -10.15 18.22
C ILE A 332 -15.90 -9.73 18.95
N ALA A 333 -16.98 -10.50 18.79
CA ALA A 333 -18.21 -10.40 19.56
C ALA A 333 -18.90 -11.78 19.59
N ALA A 334 -20.02 -11.91 20.32
CA ALA A 334 -20.74 -13.17 20.44
C ALA A 334 -21.17 -13.78 19.09
N SER A 335 -21.51 -12.93 18.11
CA SER A 335 -21.93 -13.33 16.76
C SER A 335 -21.04 -12.76 15.66
N ARG A 336 -19.81 -12.33 15.98
CA ARG A 336 -18.89 -11.77 14.97
C ARG A 336 -17.49 -12.31 15.09
N GLN A 337 -16.90 -12.58 13.94
CA GLN A 337 -15.57 -13.15 13.80
C GLN A 337 -14.76 -12.38 12.75
N LEU A 338 -13.45 -12.27 12.99
CA LEU A 338 -12.48 -11.91 11.98
C LEU A 338 -11.74 -13.16 11.50
N THR A 339 -11.53 -13.26 10.20
CA THR A 339 -10.71 -14.28 9.57
C THR A 339 -9.53 -13.59 8.90
N ILE A 340 -8.32 -14.04 9.24
CA ILE A 340 -7.06 -13.48 8.74
C ILE A 340 -6.33 -14.57 7.98
N ALA A 341 -5.97 -14.30 6.72
CA ALA A 341 -5.17 -15.20 5.89
C ALA A 341 -4.03 -14.43 5.23
N VAL A 342 -3.12 -15.17 4.60
CA VAL A 342 -2.06 -14.61 3.75
C VAL A 342 -2.23 -15.20 2.36
N GLY A 343 -2.13 -14.34 1.34
CA GLY A 343 -2.22 -14.77 -0.06
C GLY A 343 -1.16 -15.81 -0.40
N ASN A 344 -1.50 -16.75 -1.28
CA ASN A 344 -0.63 -17.87 -1.63
C ASN A 344 0.13 -17.69 -2.96
N GLY A 345 0.17 -16.46 -3.49
CA GLY A 345 0.91 -16.09 -4.69
C GLY A 345 2.43 -16.05 -4.49
N GLY A 346 3.15 -15.42 -5.43
CA GLY A 346 4.62 -15.41 -5.42
C GLY A 346 5.28 -14.02 -5.36
N ASP A 347 4.51 -12.98 -5.62
CA ASP A 347 4.87 -11.56 -5.55
C ASP A 347 4.29 -10.90 -4.29
N ARG A 348 4.62 -9.62 -4.11
CA ARG A 348 4.23 -8.83 -2.93
C ARG A 348 2.72 -8.58 -2.84
N ASN A 349 2.03 -8.35 -3.94
CA ASN A 349 0.59 -8.07 -3.94
C ASN A 349 -0.18 -9.35 -3.55
N ASN A 350 0.23 -10.50 -4.09
CA ASN A 350 -0.45 -11.78 -3.89
C ASN A 350 0.04 -12.60 -2.69
N THR A 351 0.92 -12.03 -1.86
CA THR A 351 1.35 -12.61 -0.56
C THR A 351 1.00 -11.69 0.61
N GLY A 352 0.10 -10.73 0.39
CA GLY A 352 -0.39 -9.84 1.44
C GLY A 352 -1.28 -10.54 2.47
N ILE A 353 -1.60 -9.86 3.55
CA ILE A 353 -2.61 -10.25 4.54
C ILE A 353 -4.00 -9.93 3.96
N ILE A 354 -4.92 -10.89 3.98
CA ILE A 354 -6.34 -10.72 3.64
C ILE A 354 -7.15 -10.71 4.94
N LEU A 355 -8.14 -9.83 5.04
CA LEU A 355 -9.00 -9.71 6.21
C LEU A 355 -10.48 -9.87 5.83
N MET A 356 -11.18 -10.77 6.51
CA MET A 356 -12.63 -10.94 6.40
C MET A 356 -13.28 -10.70 7.76
N ALA A 357 -14.43 -10.03 7.77
CA ALA A 357 -15.32 -9.98 8.92
C ALA A 357 -16.61 -10.74 8.61
N GLU A 358 -17.08 -11.55 9.55
CA GLU A 358 -18.30 -12.33 9.42
C GLU A 358 -19.26 -12.06 10.59
N ASP A 359 -20.53 -11.84 10.28
CA ASP A 359 -21.64 -11.86 11.24
C ASP A 359 -22.42 -13.17 11.11
N THR A 360 -22.29 -14.01 12.14
CA THR A 360 -22.88 -15.35 12.23
C THR A 360 -24.28 -15.35 12.85
N SER A 361 -24.85 -14.17 13.13
CA SER A 361 -26.23 -14.06 13.64
C SER A 361 -27.30 -14.32 12.58
N THR A 362 -26.93 -14.35 11.30
CA THR A 362 -27.81 -14.66 10.17
C THR A 362 -27.41 -15.98 9.50
N LEU A 363 -28.35 -16.60 8.79
CA LEU A 363 -28.06 -17.76 7.94
C LEU A 363 -28.60 -17.50 6.51
N PRO A 364 -27.74 -17.45 5.48
CA PRO A 364 -26.27 -17.53 5.55
C PRO A 364 -25.65 -16.36 6.34
N SER A 365 -24.42 -16.55 6.84
CA SER A 365 -23.66 -15.50 7.51
C SER A 365 -23.45 -14.32 6.55
N LYS A 366 -23.44 -13.09 7.06
CA LYS A 366 -23.04 -11.93 6.26
C LYS A 366 -21.54 -11.72 6.36
N ARG A 367 -20.88 -11.43 5.23
CA ARG A 367 -19.42 -11.32 5.15
C ARG A 367 -18.96 -10.03 4.47
N TRP A 368 -17.89 -9.46 4.99
CA TRP A 368 -17.11 -8.39 4.36
C TRP A 368 -15.70 -8.87 4.06
N LEU A 369 -15.20 -8.66 2.85
CA LEU A 369 -13.84 -9.03 2.44
C LEU A 369 -13.01 -7.79 2.08
N LEU A 370 -11.85 -7.67 2.71
CA LEU A 370 -10.84 -6.66 2.44
C LEU A 370 -9.60 -7.37 1.88
N THR A 371 -9.26 -7.04 0.64
CA THR A 371 -8.33 -7.81 -0.20
C THR A 371 -6.92 -7.23 -0.27
N GLY A 372 -6.76 -5.92 0.01
CA GLY A 372 -5.53 -5.21 -0.32
C GLY A 372 -5.32 -5.28 -1.84
N ASP A 373 -4.16 -5.76 -2.27
CA ASP A 373 -3.86 -5.94 -3.70
C ASP A 373 -3.85 -7.40 -4.15
N CYS A 374 -4.24 -8.31 -3.25
CA CYS A 374 -4.23 -9.72 -3.55
C CYS A 374 -5.32 -10.08 -4.56
N ASP A 375 -4.91 -10.69 -5.67
CA ASP A 375 -5.81 -11.30 -6.65
C ASP A 375 -6.61 -12.43 -5.99
N TYR A 376 -7.91 -12.52 -6.30
CA TYR A 376 -8.82 -13.53 -5.75
C TYR A 376 -8.34 -14.97 -5.93
N SER A 377 -7.60 -15.26 -7.00
CA SER A 377 -7.05 -16.60 -7.26
C SER A 377 -6.03 -17.06 -6.22
N TYR A 378 -5.47 -16.13 -5.44
CA TYR A 378 -4.52 -16.42 -4.36
C TYR A 378 -5.11 -16.25 -2.96
N ILE A 379 -6.39 -15.88 -2.85
CA ILE A 379 -7.12 -15.81 -1.58
C ILE A 379 -7.64 -17.21 -1.22
N ASP A 380 -7.62 -17.55 0.07
CA ASP A 380 -8.18 -18.82 0.55
C ASP A 380 -9.65 -18.94 0.16
N ALA A 381 -10.03 -20.10 -0.39
CA ALA A 381 -11.38 -20.33 -0.93
C ALA A 381 -12.48 -20.13 0.13
N SER A 382 -12.19 -20.39 1.41
CA SER A 382 -13.17 -20.16 2.51
C SER A 382 -13.56 -18.69 2.71
N GLN A 383 -12.82 -17.76 2.09
CA GLN A 383 -13.13 -16.33 2.11
C GLN A 383 -13.78 -15.83 0.81
N THR A 384 -13.89 -16.68 -0.22
CA THR A 384 -14.38 -16.29 -1.56
C THR A 384 -15.48 -17.21 -2.11
N ASP A 385 -15.77 -18.34 -1.46
CA ASP A 385 -16.72 -19.36 -1.90
C ASP A 385 -18.19 -19.05 -1.61
N GLU A 386 -18.45 -18.15 -0.66
CA GLU A 386 -19.80 -17.67 -0.34
C GLU A 386 -20.04 -16.22 -0.77
N PRO A 387 -21.31 -15.85 -1.05
CA PRO A 387 -21.68 -14.49 -1.38
C PRO A 387 -21.29 -13.46 -0.30
N LEU A 388 -20.88 -12.27 -0.74
CA LEU A 388 -20.43 -11.19 0.15
C LEU A 388 -21.43 -10.05 0.21
N VAL A 389 -21.63 -9.50 1.41
CA VAL A 389 -22.34 -8.22 1.59
C VAL A 389 -21.41 -7.04 1.34
N GLY A 390 -20.11 -7.18 1.62
CA GLY A 390 -19.13 -6.11 1.46
C GLY A 390 -17.88 -6.63 0.80
N LEU A 391 -17.39 -5.92 -0.21
CA LEU A 391 -16.16 -6.26 -0.91
C LEU A 391 -15.38 -4.98 -1.19
N VAL A 392 -14.11 -4.94 -0.78
CA VAL A 392 -13.16 -3.93 -1.26
C VAL A 392 -12.43 -4.51 -2.46
N ALA A 393 -12.53 -3.84 -3.62
CA ALA A 393 -11.90 -4.29 -4.85
C ALA A 393 -10.37 -4.35 -4.69
N PRO A 394 -9.71 -5.45 -5.12
CA PRO A 394 -8.27 -5.58 -5.01
C PRO A 394 -7.56 -4.57 -5.92
N HIS A 395 -6.41 -4.07 -5.48
CA HIS A 395 -5.48 -3.30 -6.31
C HIS A 395 -6.17 -2.10 -6.99
N HIS A 396 -7.04 -1.42 -6.24
CA HIS A 396 -7.82 -0.26 -6.70
C HIS A 396 -8.75 -0.56 -7.90
N GLY A 397 -9.04 -1.84 -8.18
CA GLY A 397 -9.76 -2.27 -9.38
C GLY A 397 -8.86 -2.46 -10.62
N ALA A 398 -7.58 -2.76 -10.42
CA ALA A 398 -6.67 -3.17 -11.48
C ALA A 398 -7.20 -4.39 -12.25
N THR A 399 -6.62 -4.62 -13.43
CA THR A 399 -6.87 -5.86 -14.15
C THR A 399 -6.12 -6.97 -13.43
N LEU A 400 -6.87 -7.97 -12.96
CA LEU A 400 -6.32 -9.13 -12.26
C LEU A 400 -5.86 -10.21 -13.23
N GLY A 401 -5.24 -11.25 -12.69
CA GLY A 401 -4.83 -12.45 -13.40
C GLY A 401 -5.99 -13.09 -14.15
N ARG A 402 -5.68 -13.71 -15.30
CA ARG A 402 -6.68 -14.31 -16.20
C ARG A 402 -7.56 -15.40 -15.57
N TRP A 403 -7.12 -16.00 -14.47
CA TRP A 403 -7.85 -17.04 -13.74
C TRP A 403 -8.57 -16.50 -12.50
N SER A 404 -8.49 -15.20 -12.25
CA SER A 404 -9.17 -14.55 -11.14
C SER A 404 -10.68 -14.68 -11.30
N SER A 405 -11.38 -14.84 -10.18
CA SER A 405 -12.84 -14.90 -10.11
C SER A 405 -13.29 -14.11 -8.89
N ALA A 406 -14.01 -13.02 -9.12
CA ALA A 406 -14.53 -12.20 -8.02
C ALA A 406 -15.63 -12.98 -7.27
N PRO A 407 -15.67 -12.91 -5.92
CA PRO A 407 -16.78 -13.45 -5.14
C PRO A 407 -18.11 -12.81 -5.56
N ALA A 408 -19.19 -13.58 -5.55
CA ALA A 408 -20.51 -13.10 -5.90
C ALA A 408 -21.08 -12.15 -4.82
N PRO A 409 -21.97 -11.20 -5.17
CA PRO A 409 -22.69 -10.42 -4.19
C PRO A 409 -23.76 -11.25 -3.47
N ASP A 410 -24.05 -10.88 -2.23
CA ASP A 410 -25.22 -11.37 -1.51
C ASP A 410 -26.52 -10.84 -2.15
N ASN A 411 -27.32 -11.76 -2.70
CA ASN A 411 -28.59 -11.43 -3.37
C ASN A 411 -29.75 -11.12 -2.41
N GLY A 412 -29.49 -10.99 -1.11
CA GLY A 412 -30.47 -10.69 -0.06
C GLY A 412 -30.95 -9.24 0.00
N GLY A 413 -30.71 -8.45 -1.06
CA GLY A 413 -31.21 -7.08 -1.23
C GLY A 413 -30.28 -5.96 -0.78
N TYR A 414 -29.14 -6.28 -0.16
CA TYR A 414 -28.10 -5.31 0.19
C TYR A 414 -26.71 -5.92 0.07
N CYS A 415 -25.89 -5.37 -0.82
CA CYS A 415 -24.47 -5.63 -0.92
C CYS A 415 -23.73 -4.36 -1.39
N ARG A 416 -22.44 -4.24 -1.10
CA ARG A 416 -21.59 -3.10 -1.52
C ARG A 416 -20.22 -3.56 -2.00
N LEU A 417 -19.85 -3.10 -3.19
CA LEU A 417 -18.51 -3.21 -3.76
C LEU A 417 -17.86 -1.83 -3.74
N ALA A 418 -16.75 -1.69 -3.05
CA ALA A 418 -16.02 -0.43 -2.92
C ALA A 418 -14.75 -0.43 -3.78
N TYR A 419 -14.56 0.62 -4.58
CA TYR A 419 -13.29 0.93 -5.24
C TYR A 419 -12.64 2.15 -4.57
N SER A 420 -11.40 1.98 -4.08
CA SER A 420 -10.59 3.08 -3.55
C SER A 420 -9.60 3.51 -4.61
N PHE A 421 -9.74 4.73 -5.13
CA PHE A 421 -8.84 5.30 -6.13
C PHE A 421 -8.84 6.82 -6.09
N GLY A 422 -7.86 7.43 -6.76
CA GLY A 422 -7.73 8.87 -6.88
C GLY A 422 -8.25 9.42 -8.22
N SER A 423 -8.85 10.61 -8.20
CA SER A 423 -9.16 11.39 -9.40
C SER A 423 -7.94 11.47 -10.32
N ASP A 424 -8.12 11.22 -11.62
CA ASP A 424 -7.04 11.29 -12.62
C ASP A 424 -5.78 10.46 -12.32
N ASN A 425 -5.85 9.41 -11.49
CA ASN A 425 -4.69 8.56 -11.18
C ASN A 425 -4.04 8.02 -12.46
N LYS A 426 -2.72 7.89 -12.39
CA LYS A 426 -1.87 7.47 -13.51
C LYS A 426 -1.06 6.27 -13.11
N HIS A 427 -1.21 5.27 -13.95
CA HIS A 427 -0.52 4.00 -13.93
C HIS A 427 0.01 3.85 -15.37
N GLY A 428 1.29 4.17 -15.58
CA GLY A 428 1.82 4.32 -16.93
C GLY A 428 1.33 5.56 -17.68
N LYS A 429 1.43 5.49 -19.00
CA LYS A 429 0.92 6.54 -19.90
C LYS A 429 -0.58 6.40 -20.16
N ASN A 430 -1.16 5.20 -19.99
CA ASN A 430 -2.52 4.88 -20.45
C ASN A 430 -3.29 3.91 -19.56
N THR A 431 -2.79 3.62 -18.35
CA THR A 431 -3.55 2.85 -17.37
C THR A 431 -4.07 3.82 -16.31
N GLN A 432 -5.31 3.60 -15.92
CA GLN A 432 -6.01 4.31 -14.87
C GLN A 432 -6.85 3.27 -14.13
N HIS A 433 -6.86 3.35 -12.81
CA HIS A 433 -7.64 2.45 -11.95
C HIS A 433 -8.91 3.18 -11.49
N PRO A 434 -10.08 2.51 -11.46
CA PRO A 434 -10.31 1.13 -11.83
C PRO A 434 -10.08 0.90 -13.33
N THR A 435 -9.65 -0.29 -13.70
CA THR A 435 -9.50 -0.67 -15.10
C THR A 435 -10.80 -1.30 -15.62
N LYS A 436 -11.00 -1.28 -16.93
CA LYS A 436 -12.09 -2.04 -17.57
C LYS A 436 -12.07 -3.52 -17.19
N GLY A 437 -10.89 -4.15 -17.20
CA GLY A 437 -10.74 -5.57 -16.89
C GLY A 437 -11.13 -5.90 -15.45
N GLY A 438 -10.74 -5.05 -14.50
CA GLY A 438 -11.15 -5.15 -13.10
C GLY A 438 -12.66 -5.02 -12.94
N ALA A 439 -13.26 -3.92 -13.45
CA ALA A 439 -14.69 -3.69 -13.33
C ALA A 439 -15.56 -4.78 -14.01
N ASP A 440 -15.13 -5.28 -15.17
CA ASP A 440 -15.82 -6.38 -15.85
C ASP A 440 -15.80 -7.67 -15.03
N LEU A 441 -14.73 -7.95 -14.29
CA LEU A 441 -14.63 -9.15 -13.45
C LEU A 441 -15.74 -9.17 -12.39
N HIS A 442 -15.92 -8.06 -11.68
CA HIS A 442 -16.98 -7.93 -10.68
C HIS A 442 -18.37 -7.91 -11.31
N ARG A 443 -18.54 -7.24 -12.45
CA ARG A 443 -19.81 -7.24 -13.19
C ARG A 443 -20.21 -8.66 -13.62
N ILE A 444 -19.26 -9.47 -14.07
CA ILE A 444 -19.49 -10.88 -14.44
C ILE A 444 -19.87 -11.72 -13.22
N ALA A 445 -19.28 -11.44 -12.05
CA ALA A 445 -19.64 -12.10 -10.78
C ALA A 445 -21.04 -11.71 -10.26
N GLY A 446 -21.68 -10.68 -10.85
CA GLY A 446 -23.06 -10.30 -10.57
C GLY A 446 -23.24 -8.96 -9.84
N TRP A 447 -22.15 -8.24 -9.56
CA TRP A 447 -22.22 -6.92 -8.91
C TRP A 447 -22.83 -5.87 -9.85
N ASP A 448 -23.89 -5.18 -9.41
CA ASP A 448 -24.52 -4.12 -10.19
C ASP A 448 -23.70 -2.83 -10.11
N HIS A 449 -23.11 -2.46 -11.24
CA HIS A 449 -22.29 -1.26 -11.39
C HIS A 449 -23.13 0.00 -11.72
N GLY A 450 -24.45 -0.13 -11.83
CA GLY A 450 -25.37 0.98 -12.08
C GLY A 450 -24.99 1.75 -13.35
N ALA A 451 -24.69 3.04 -13.19
CA ALA A 451 -24.42 3.95 -14.30
C ALA A 451 -22.98 3.91 -14.84
N TRP A 452 -22.07 3.15 -14.23
CA TRP A 452 -20.70 3.05 -14.73
C TRP A 452 -20.66 2.44 -16.14
N LYS A 453 -19.91 3.09 -17.02
CA LYS A 453 -19.56 2.54 -18.32
C LYS A 453 -18.28 1.74 -18.18
N MET A 454 -18.28 0.46 -18.53
CA MET A 454 -17.12 -0.41 -18.31
C MET A 454 -15.88 0.00 -19.11
N ASN A 455 -16.01 0.78 -20.19
CA ASN A 455 -14.85 1.34 -20.91
C ASN A 455 -14.19 2.52 -20.19
N GLU A 456 -14.89 3.14 -19.25
CA GLU A 456 -14.52 4.35 -18.50
C GLU A 456 -15.03 4.23 -17.05
N PRO A 457 -14.62 3.17 -16.30
CA PRO A 457 -15.10 2.97 -14.93
C PRO A 457 -14.57 4.11 -14.04
N GLY A 458 -15.41 4.59 -13.11
CA GLY A 458 -15.04 5.70 -12.22
C GLY A 458 -15.22 7.11 -12.81
N ASP A 459 -15.65 7.26 -14.06
CA ASP A 459 -15.88 8.58 -14.66
C ASP A 459 -17.14 9.29 -14.13
N CYS A 460 -18.09 8.55 -13.56
CA CYS A 460 -19.35 9.05 -13.00
C CYS A 460 -19.74 8.30 -11.71
N LEU A 461 -20.83 8.74 -11.05
CA LEU A 461 -21.39 8.02 -9.89
C LEU A 461 -22.00 6.69 -10.36
N ALA A 462 -21.70 5.59 -9.67
CA ALA A 462 -22.27 4.28 -9.98
C ALA A 462 -23.76 4.16 -9.59
N GLY A 463 -24.11 4.37 -8.31
CA GLY A 463 -25.49 4.46 -7.82
C GLY A 463 -26.24 3.15 -7.53
N ALA A 464 -25.57 1.98 -7.55
CA ALA A 464 -26.16 0.65 -7.32
C ALA A 464 -25.42 -0.12 -6.20
N ASP A 465 -24.87 -1.31 -6.46
CA ASP A 465 -24.04 -2.04 -5.48
C ASP A 465 -22.67 -1.39 -5.34
N VAL A 466 -22.18 -0.73 -6.39
CA VAL A 466 -20.86 -0.12 -6.44
C VAL A 466 -20.85 1.26 -5.77
N LEU A 467 -19.84 1.46 -4.91
CA LEU A 467 -19.45 2.73 -4.30
C LEU A 467 -17.96 2.99 -4.59
N HIS A 468 -17.57 4.26 -4.58
CA HIS A 468 -16.18 4.64 -4.85
C HIS A 468 -15.82 5.98 -4.20
N THR A 469 -14.53 6.18 -3.95
CA THR A 469 -14.02 7.34 -3.18
C THR A 469 -13.94 8.64 -4.00
N GLU A 470 -13.78 8.53 -5.32
CA GLU A 470 -13.45 9.63 -6.23
C GLU A 470 -14.05 9.44 -7.64
N GLN A 471 -14.00 10.47 -8.49
CA GLN A 471 -14.38 10.40 -9.92
C GLN A 471 -13.26 10.91 -10.83
N HIS A 472 -13.01 10.26 -11.96
CA HIS A 472 -12.00 10.77 -12.90
C HIS A 472 -12.42 12.07 -13.61
N THR A 473 -13.72 12.33 -13.82
CA THR A 473 -14.17 13.54 -14.54
C THR A 473 -15.09 14.43 -13.70
N LYS A 474 -14.58 15.63 -13.37
CA LYS A 474 -15.21 16.87 -12.84
C LYS A 474 -16.37 16.79 -11.82
N ALA A 475 -16.01 17.26 -10.61
CA ALA A 475 -16.82 17.95 -9.60
C ALA A 475 -18.00 17.17 -9.01
N GLY A 476 -17.70 16.36 -8.00
CA GLY A 476 -18.66 16.01 -6.95
C GLY A 476 -19.25 17.26 -6.27
N PHE A 477 -20.41 17.09 -5.62
CA PHE A 477 -21.06 18.16 -4.85
C PHE A 477 -20.19 18.55 -3.64
N GLY A 478 -19.55 19.72 -3.70
CA GLY A 478 -19.21 20.49 -2.50
C GLY A 478 -17.77 20.46 -1.95
N GLY A 479 -16.76 19.96 -2.68
CA GLY A 479 -15.37 20.10 -2.23
C GLY A 479 -14.35 19.58 -3.22
N VAL A 480 -13.66 20.51 -3.93
CA VAL A 480 -12.61 20.25 -4.94
C VAL A 480 -13.08 19.32 -6.09
N THR A 481 -12.49 19.47 -7.27
CA THR A 481 -12.95 18.79 -8.49
C THR A 481 -12.75 17.27 -8.39
N GLY A 482 -13.81 16.49 -8.11
CA GLY A 482 -13.82 15.01 -8.25
C GLY A 482 -14.07 14.19 -6.97
N GLN A 483 -13.88 14.78 -5.78
CA GLN A 483 -13.95 14.04 -4.51
C GLN A 483 -15.38 13.70 -4.12
N LEU A 484 -15.62 12.43 -3.75
CA LEU A 484 -16.91 11.96 -3.24
C LEU A 484 -16.91 11.75 -1.71
N GLY A 485 -15.71 11.66 -1.13
CA GLY A 485 -15.50 11.30 0.27
C GLY A 485 -15.34 9.79 0.44
N GLY A 486 -15.23 9.34 1.70
CA GLY A 486 -15.15 7.90 1.98
C GLY A 486 -16.48 7.18 1.79
N VAL A 487 -16.45 5.85 1.79
CA VAL A 487 -17.60 4.95 1.73
C VAL A 487 -17.86 4.32 3.09
N VAL A 488 -19.13 4.07 3.42
CA VAL A 488 -19.54 3.25 4.58
C VAL A 488 -20.50 2.12 4.22
N VAL A 489 -20.20 0.92 4.73
CA VAL A 489 -20.93 -0.34 4.49
C VAL A 489 -21.47 -0.89 5.81
N GLY A 490 -22.74 -1.30 5.79
CA GLY A 490 -23.43 -1.97 6.90
C GLY A 490 -23.54 -3.48 6.69
N TRP A 491 -24.19 -4.19 7.63
CA TRP A 491 -24.35 -5.65 7.55
C TRP A 491 -25.57 -6.08 6.74
N THR A 492 -26.66 -5.31 6.78
CA THR A 492 -27.94 -5.68 6.17
C THR A 492 -28.60 -4.53 5.42
N SER A 493 -28.16 -3.30 5.64
CA SER A 493 -28.65 -2.11 4.97
C SER A 493 -27.59 -1.03 4.94
N ALA A 494 -27.83 -0.05 4.07
CA ALA A 494 -27.11 1.21 4.08
C ALA A 494 -27.15 1.86 5.48
N PRO A 495 -26.00 2.25 6.07
CA PRO A 495 -25.98 3.06 7.28
C PRO A 495 -26.55 4.45 7.02
N ALA A 496 -27.10 5.09 8.05
CA ALA A 496 -27.53 6.49 7.95
C ALA A 496 -26.30 7.39 7.73
N ALA A 497 -26.11 7.87 6.50
CA ALA A 497 -25.02 8.75 6.07
C ALA A 497 -25.53 10.18 5.83
N PRO A 498 -24.67 11.22 5.88
CA PRO A 498 -23.23 11.16 6.16
C PRO A 498 -22.94 10.92 7.64
N LEU A 499 -21.95 10.07 7.93
CA LEU A 499 -21.38 10.05 9.28
C LEU A 499 -20.44 11.25 9.38
N SER A 500 -20.54 12.03 10.47
CA SER A 500 -19.50 13.00 10.79
C SER A 500 -18.14 12.29 10.80
N ALA A 501 -17.07 13.01 10.45
CA ALA A 501 -15.72 12.43 10.45
C ALA A 501 -15.47 11.65 11.76
N PRO A 502 -14.94 10.41 11.69
CA PRO A 502 -14.96 9.49 12.83
C PRO A 502 -14.20 10.06 14.02
N CYS A 503 -14.83 10.27 15.17
CA CYS A 503 -14.39 11.14 16.30
C CYS A 503 -15.28 12.35 16.57
N GLY A 504 -16.35 12.53 15.78
CA GLY A 504 -17.19 13.74 15.83
C GLY A 504 -16.56 14.94 15.09
N GLY A 505 -15.56 14.70 14.24
CA GLY A 505 -14.92 15.71 13.38
C GLY A 505 -14.09 16.78 14.09
N LEU A 506 -13.89 16.68 15.41
CA LEU A 506 -13.15 17.70 16.16
C LEU A 506 -11.65 17.75 15.80
N ASN A 507 -11.05 16.61 15.46
CA ASN A 507 -9.61 16.46 15.19
C ASN A 507 -9.32 15.58 13.97
N CYS A 508 -10.33 15.29 13.15
CA CYS A 508 -10.27 14.34 12.03
C CYS A 508 -11.09 14.90 10.87
N SER A 509 -10.66 14.63 9.65
CA SER A 509 -11.17 15.30 8.44
C SER A 509 -11.59 14.32 7.33
N THR A 510 -11.71 13.05 7.67
CA THR A 510 -12.09 11.98 6.74
C THR A 510 -13.58 11.63 6.89
N PRO A 511 -14.52 12.44 6.35
CA PRO A 511 -15.92 12.06 6.35
C PRO A 511 -16.10 10.79 5.52
N VAL A 512 -17.05 9.96 5.96
CA VAL A 512 -17.52 8.82 5.17
C VAL A 512 -18.98 9.07 4.81
N THR A 513 -19.25 8.98 3.52
CA THR A 513 -20.55 9.15 2.89
C THR A 513 -21.02 7.81 2.34
N GLN A 514 -22.23 7.82 1.78
CA GLN A 514 -22.68 6.81 0.82
C GLN A 514 -22.98 7.54 -0.47
N SER A 515 -21.93 7.90 -1.20
CA SER A 515 -22.03 8.54 -2.52
C SER A 515 -21.95 7.53 -3.64
#